data_AF-A0A953JK99-F1
#
_entry.id   AF-A0A953JK99-F1
#
_cell.length_a   1.000
_cell.length_b   1.000
_cell.length_c   1.000
_cell.angle_alpha   90.00
_cell.angle_beta   90.00
_cell.angle_gamma   90.00
#
_symmetry.space_group_name_H-M   'P 1'
#
loop_
_entity.id
_entity.type
_entity.pdbx_description
1 polymer ?
#
loop_
_entity_poly.entity_id
_entity_poly.type
_entity_poly.pdbx_seq_one_letter_code
_entity_poly.pdbx_strand_id
1 'polypeptide(L)' 'VLGLSPQATDEEVRQAWRRLMRENHPDSLAARGVPAEFVKRATEKVASINAAWDRIKRERGL' A
#
# COMPACT_ATOMS: atom_id res chain seq x y z
N VAL A 1 -8.95 -3.06 0.06
CA VAL A 1 -7.46 -3.03 0.03
C VAL A 1 -6.89 -1.93 0.90
N LEU A 2 -7.30 -0.66 0.76
CA LEU A 2 -6.81 0.44 1.61
C LEU A 2 -7.53 0.59 2.97
N GLY A 3 -8.64 -0.14 3.20
CA GLY A 3 -9.37 -0.11 4.48
C GLY A 3 -10.12 1.19 4.76
N LEU A 4 -10.38 2.00 3.73
CA LEU A 4 -11.05 3.29 3.84
C LEU A 4 -12.52 3.24 3.44
N SER A 5 -13.30 4.15 4.01
CA SER A 5 -14.66 4.44 3.57
C SER A 5 -14.68 4.93 2.11
N PRO A 6 -15.72 4.63 1.32
CA PRO A 6 -15.92 5.25 0.00
C PRO A 6 -15.94 6.78 0.05
N GLN A 7 -16.35 7.34 1.20
CA GLN A 7 -16.43 8.78 1.45
C GLN A 7 -15.11 9.39 1.97
N ALA A 8 -14.06 8.59 2.13
CA ALA A 8 -12.76 9.08 2.60
C ALA A 8 -12.25 10.18 1.66
N THR A 9 -11.71 11.24 2.23
CA THR A 9 -11.10 12.37 1.52
C THR A 9 -9.79 11.96 0.85
N ASP A 10 -9.35 12.74 -0.15
CA ASP A 10 -8.10 12.45 -0.88
C ASP A 10 -6.87 12.46 0.01
N GLU A 11 -6.89 13.27 1.06
CA GLU A 11 -5.84 13.29 2.07
C GLU A 11 -5.83 12.00 2.88
N GLU A 12 -6.99 11.50 3.32
CA GLU A 12 -7.09 10.21 4.03
C GLU A 12 -6.62 9.05 3.14
N VAL A 13 -6.96 9.06 1.85
CA VAL A 13 -6.47 8.04 0.90
C VAL A 13 -4.95 8.10 0.77
N ARG A 14 -4.36 9.29 0.63
CA ARG A 14 -2.88 9.45 0.60
C ARG A 14 -2.23 8.98 1.89
N GLN A 15 -2.80 9.32 3.04
CA GLN A 15 -2.25 8.92 4.34
C GLN A 15 -2.32 7.41 4.55
N ALA A 16 -3.44 6.78 4.21
CA ALA A 16 -3.58 5.33 4.28
C ALA A 16 -2.60 4.62 3.34
N TRP A 17 -2.47 5.10 2.10
CA TRP A 17 -1.48 4.56 1.15
C TRP A 17 -0.06 4.65 1.69
N ARG A 18 0.38 5.83 2.16
CA ARG A 18 1.72 6.00 2.76
C ARG A 18 1.94 5.12 3.98
N ARG A 19 0.93 4.96 4.84
CA ARG A 19 1.00 4.11 6.03
C ARG A 19 1.20 2.65 5.62
N LEU A 20 0.34 2.14 4.74
CA LEU A 20 0.39 0.76 4.27
C LEU A 20 1.70 0.45 3.54
N MET A 21 2.21 1.38 2.73
CA MET A 21 3.51 1.24 2.08
C MET A 21 4.66 1.12 3.08
N ARG A 22 4.63 1.91 4.16
CA ARG A 22 5.67 1.88 5.20
C ARG A 22 5.62 0.61 6.04
N GLU A 23 4.41 0.13 6.35
CA GLU A 23 4.18 -1.09 7.11
C GLU A 23 4.55 -2.35 6.33
N ASN A 24 4.38 -2.35 5.00
CA ASN A 24 4.57 -3.52 4.14
C ASN A 24 5.80 -3.41 3.22
N HIS A 25 6.68 -2.42 3.43
CA HIS A 25 7.77 -2.17 2.49
C HIS A 25 8.72 -3.39 2.40
N PRO A 26 8.93 -3.97 1.21
CA PRO A 26 9.77 -5.15 1.05
C PRO A 26 11.21 -4.89 1.51
N ASP A 27 11.77 -3.71 1.26
CA ASP A 27 13.12 -3.36 1.74
C ASP A 27 13.23 -3.32 3.27
N SER A 28 12.19 -2.82 3.97
CA SER A 28 12.21 -2.80 5.43
C SER A 28 12.14 -4.21 6.01
N LEU A 29 11.41 -5.10 5.35
CA LEU A 29 11.32 -6.51 5.73
C LEU A 29 12.60 -7.27 5.39
N ALA A 30 13.19 -7.02 4.22
CA ALA A 30 14.47 -7.60 3.83
C ALA A 30 15.59 -7.18 4.81
N ALA A 31 15.62 -5.90 5.20
CA ALA A 31 16.59 -5.38 6.17
C ALA A 31 16.45 -5.99 7.58
N ARG A 32 15.25 -6.46 7.94
CA ARG A 32 14.99 -7.17 9.20
C ARG A 32 15.35 -8.66 9.16
N GLY A 33 15.92 -9.15 8.06
CA GLY A 33 16.29 -10.56 7.89
C GLY A 33 15.09 -11.47 7.73
N VAL A 34 13.94 -10.94 7.29
CA VAL A 34 12.72 -11.72 7.08
C VAL A 34 12.93 -12.65 5.87
N PRO A 35 12.50 -13.92 5.89
CA PRO A 35 12.74 -14.85 4.79
C PRO A 35 12.17 -14.37 3.46
N ALA A 36 12.81 -14.75 2.35
CA ALA A 36 12.44 -14.31 1.00
C ALA A 36 10.98 -14.59 0.62
N GLU A 37 10.39 -15.68 1.12
CA GLU A 37 8.96 -16.01 1.00
C GLU A 37 8.05 -14.90 1.54
N PHE A 38 8.38 -14.35 2.71
CA PHE A 38 7.61 -13.27 3.34
C PHE A 38 7.85 -11.94 2.62
N VAL A 39 9.07 -11.68 2.15
CA VAL A 39 9.35 -10.49 1.31
C VAL A 39 8.52 -10.55 0.03
N LYS A 40 8.43 -11.71 -0.62
CA LYS A 40 7.59 -11.91 -1.81
C LYS A 40 6.11 -11.63 -1.53
N ARG A 41 5.57 -12.15 -0.43
CA ARG A 41 4.19 -11.86 0.00
C ARG A 41 3.98 -10.38 0.29
N ALA A 42 4.96 -9.71 0.89
CA ALA A 42 4.90 -8.26 1.11
C ALA A 42 4.93 -7.48 -0.21
N THR A 43 5.73 -7.90 -1.18
CA THR A 43 5.74 -7.33 -2.53
C THR A 43 4.38 -7.47 -3.21
N GLU A 44 3.74 -8.65 -3.14
CA GLU A 44 2.38 -8.86 -3.68
C GLU A 44 1.34 -7.97 -2.98
N LYS A 45 1.49 -7.77 -1.65
CA LYS A 45 0.64 -6.87 -0.87
C LYS A 45 0.82 -5.42 -1.30
N VAL A 46 2.06 -4.96 -1.44
CA VAL A 46 2.41 -3.61 -1.92
C VAL A 46 1.90 -3.37 -3.34
N ALA A 47 2.03 -4.35 -4.23
CA ALA A 47 1.47 -4.26 -5.58
C ALA A 47 -0.05 -4.07 -5.55
N SER A 48 -0.75 -4.81 -4.68
CA SER A 48 -2.20 -4.65 -4.50
C SER A 48 -2.58 -3.27 -3.94
N ILE A 49 -1.79 -2.74 -3.00
CA ILE A 49 -1.97 -1.40 -2.42
C ILE A 49 -1.80 -0.32 -3.50
N ASN A 50 -0.75 -0.42 -4.32
CA ASN A 50 -0.50 0.52 -5.42
C ASN A 50 -1.60 0.44 -6.48
N ALA A 51 -2.04 -0.75 -6.88
CA ALA A 51 -3.14 -0.90 -7.82
C ALA A 51 -4.45 -0.25 -7.32
N ALA A 52 -4.75 -0.37 -6.02
CA ALA A 52 -5.90 0.29 -5.41
C ALA A 52 -5.73 1.82 -5.38
N TRP A 53 -4.53 2.31 -5.05
CA TRP A 53 -4.19 3.73 -5.08
C TRP A 53 -4.32 4.32 -6.50
N ASP A 54 -3.78 3.66 -7.51
CA ASP A 54 -3.84 4.10 -8.92
C ASP A 54 -5.28 4.14 -9.45
N ARG A 55 -6.12 3.20 -9.01
CA ARG A 55 -7.55 3.23 -9.34
C ARG A 55 -8.23 4.45 -8.73
N ILE A 56 -8.01 4.72 -7.45
CA ILE A 56 -8.60 5.88 -6.78
C ILE A 56 -8.07 7.18 -7.36
N LYS A 57 -6.76 7.24 -7.68
CA LYS A 57 -6.15 8.38 -8.36
C LYS A 57 -6.87 8.71 -9.67
N ARG A 58 -7.12 7.69 -10.50
CA ARG A 58 -7.85 7.85 -11.77
C ARG A 58 -9.31 8.24 -11.57
N GLU A 59 -10.00 7.63 -10.62
CA GLU A 59 -11.40 7.93 -10.31
C GLU A 59 -11.59 9.37 -9.77
N ARG A 60 -10.57 9.91 -9.09
CA ARG A 60 -10.64 11.22 -8.43
C ARG A 60 -9.84 12.34 -9.13
N GLY A 61 -9.08 12.03 -10.17
CA GLY A 61 -8.28 13.00 -10.93
C GLY A 61 -7.04 13.53 -10.18
N LEU A 62 -6.42 12.69 -9.33
CA LEU A 62 -5.27 13.02 -8.48
C LEU A 62 -3.89 12.74 -9.11
#